data_AF-A0AAU2MPU1-F1
#
_entry.id   AF-A0AAU2MPU1-F1
#
_cell.length_a   1.000
_cell.length_b   1.000
_cell.length_c   1.000
_cell.angle_alpha   90.00
_cell.angle_beta   90.00
_cell.angle_gamma   90.00
#
_symmetry.space_group_name_H-M   'P 1'
#
loop_
_entity.id
_entity.type
_entity.pdbx_description
1 polymer ?
#
loop_
_entity_poly.entity_id
_entity_poly.type
_entity_poly.pdbx_seq_one_letter_code
_entity_poly.pdbx_strand_id
1 'polypeptide(L)'
;MHLPWMSRSDRKRWMAARTLPDLGILAAAWWEGSVRHLPGHRAGHRPHPLLADHTAVLAAANRTGFLAVAAQAGLADGTVRQRAAVQGFATDPILIRRLVDAAENAGLKIVLNDYLDAQHGPGDGITVTTHDGQAVNVFGEALGLDDISAMWPRLPHAVEAVAPALQITLTDPEFGPSSLLWDTLATATAPAPPAPAPKILCRECSCTYRDNCADGCYGVQDQDDGRCEACIDPGVIIDWSKARDGEESECALCGAPFFSAGRYCTPECKAADADDPEETSATAAVSAGDLEGPRSTCPF
;
A
#
# COMPACT_ATOMS: atom_id res chain seq x y z
N MET A 1 -6.89 28.48 8.82
CA MET A 1 -7.49 27.91 10.05
C MET A 1 -6.46 27.08 10.82
N HIS A 2 -6.26 27.34 12.11
CA HIS A 2 -5.29 26.67 13.00
C HIS A 2 -5.94 25.37 13.53
N LEU A 3 -5.23 24.23 13.54
CA LEU A 3 -5.59 23.09 14.38
C LEU A 3 -4.94 23.38 15.73
N PRO A 4 -5.67 23.83 16.78
CA PRO A 4 -5.04 24.32 18.01
C PRO A 4 -4.21 23.26 18.76
N TRP A 5 -4.39 21.99 18.41
CA TRP A 5 -3.73 20.85 19.05
C TRP A 5 -2.48 20.31 18.33
N MET A 6 -2.24 20.70 17.07
CA MET A 6 -1.09 20.23 16.30
C MET A 6 -0.04 21.35 16.20
N SER A 7 1.22 21.03 16.49
CA SER A 7 2.31 22.00 16.34
C SER A 7 2.41 22.45 14.87
N ARG A 8 2.91 23.67 14.63
CA ARG A 8 3.10 24.17 13.25
C ARG A 8 4.08 23.29 12.45
N SER A 9 5.08 22.73 13.11
CA SER A 9 6.06 21.82 12.49
C SER A 9 5.44 20.47 12.13
N ASP A 10 4.66 19.86 13.02
CA ASP A 10 3.96 18.60 12.75
C ASP A 10 2.96 18.80 11.61
N ARG A 11 2.22 19.91 11.63
CA ARG A 11 1.31 20.27 10.54
C ARG A 11 2.03 20.37 9.20
N LYS A 12 3.18 21.05 9.15
CA LYS A 12 3.96 21.18 7.92
C LYS A 12 4.44 19.81 7.43
N ARG A 13 4.85 18.93 8.33
CA ARG A 13 5.26 17.55 8.01
C ARG A 13 4.11 16.75 7.39
N TRP A 14 2.95 16.69 8.04
CA TRP A 14 1.76 15.99 7.51
C TRP A 14 1.25 16.59 6.19
N MET A 15 1.31 17.91 6.04
CA MET A 15 0.95 18.59 4.79
C MET A 15 1.95 18.37 3.65
N ALA A 16 3.15 17.84 3.92
CA ALA A 16 4.17 17.58 2.92
C ALA A 16 4.21 16.11 2.47
N ALA A 17 3.72 15.17 3.29
CA ALA A 17 3.55 13.77 2.90
C ALA A 17 2.60 13.66 1.70
N ARG A 18 2.97 12.89 0.67
CA ARG A 18 2.15 12.72 -0.55
C ARG A 18 1.85 11.26 -0.88
N THR A 19 2.59 10.34 -0.29
CA THR A 19 2.50 8.91 -0.59
C THR A 19 2.26 8.11 0.69
N LEU A 20 1.80 6.87 0.56
CA LEU A 20 1.64 5.97 1.70
C LEU A 20 2.97 5.78 2.48
N PRO A 21 4.14 5.61 1.84
CA PRO A 21 5.42 5.61 2.54
C PRO A 21 5.71 6.90 3.33
N ASP A 22 5.42 8.08 2.78
CA ASP A 22 5.62 9.34 3.52
C ASP A 22 4.78 9.40 4.80
N LEU A 23 3.51 8.96 4.70
CA LEU A 23 2.62 8.84 5.85
C LEU A 23 3.16 7.82 6.86
N GLY A 24 3.69 6.69 6.37
CA GLY A 24 4.38 5.67 7.18
C GLY A 24 5.54 6.24 7.97
N ILE A 25 6.42 7.05 7.37
CA ILE A 25 7.53 7.70 8.10
C ILE A 25 7.00 8.57 9.25
N LEU A 26 5.93 9.33 9.02
CA LEU A 26 5.35 10.20 10.05
C LEU A 26 4.61 9.41 11.15
N ALA A 27 3.93 8.33 10.79
CA ALA A 27 3.30 7.42 11.73
C ALA A 27 4.35 6.71 12.60
N ALA A 28 5.45 6.24 12.01
CA ALA A 28 6.58 5.67 12.75
C ALA A 28 7.15 6.69 13.76
N ALA A 29 7.36 7.93 13.32
CA ALA A 29 7.81 9.01 14.19
C ALA A 29 6.83 9.33 15.34
N TRP A 30 5.52 9.11 15.13
CA TRP A 30 4.52 9.24 16.19
C TRP A 30 4.58 8.08 17.20
N TRP A 31 4.73 6.84 16.74
CA TRP A 31 4.92 5.66 17.61
C TRP A 31 6.16 5.82 18.51
N GLU A 32 7.24 6.39 17.98
CA GLU A 32 8.47 6.70 18.72
C GLU A 32 8.41 7.99 19.55
N GLY A 33 7.31 8.75 19.44
CA GLY A 33 7.04 9.95 20.24
C GLY A 33 7.65 11.26 19.72
N SER A 34 8.41 11.24 18.63
CA SER A 34 9.06 12.43 18.03
C SER A 34 8.08 13.30 17.21
N VAL A 35 6.97 12.73 16.76
CA VAL A 35 5.75 13.45 16.33
C VAL A 35 4.73 13.37 17.46
N ARG A 36 4.10 14.50 17.80
CA ARG A 36 3.20 14.56 18.98
C ARG A 36 1.79 14.13 18.66
N HIS A 37 1.39 14.20 17.40
CA HIS A 37 0.01 14.00 16.99
C HIS A 37 -0.08 13.26 15.66
N LEU A 38 -0.90 12.21 15.67
CA LEU A 38 -1.34 11.45 14.50
C LEU A 38 -2.73 11.99 14.10
N PRO A 39 -2.97 12.34 12.82
CA PRO A 39 -4.30 12.69 12.34
C PRO A 39 -5.34 11.61 12.68
N GLY A 40 -6.60 12.03 12.83
CA GLY A 40 -7.70 11.14 13.24
C GLY A 40 -7.72 10.82 14.73
N HIS A 41 -6.61 10.99 15.44
CA HIS A 41 -6.54 10.74 16.89
C HIS A 41 -6.85 12.00 17.71
N ARG A 42 -7.26 11.82 18.97
CA ARG A 42 -7.45 12.94 19.89
C ARG A 42 -6.15 13.72 20.11
N ALA A 43 -6.27 15.01 20.37
CA ALA A 43 -5.16 15.90 20.70
C ALA A 43 -4.31 15.34 21.85
N GLY A 44 -2.99 15.22 21.64
CA GLY A 44 -2.07 14.70 22.67
C GLY A 44 -2.22 13.21 22.97
N HIS A 45 -3.04 12.47 22.22
CA HIS A 45 -3.15 11.03 22.36
C HIS A 45 -1.79 10.36 22.06
N ARG A 46 -1.42 9.43 22.93
CA ARG A 46 -0.21 8.62 22.85
C ARG A 46 -0.58 7.16 22.75
N PRO A 47 0.29 6.32 22.19
CA PRO A 47 0.16 4.86 22.29
C PRO A 47 -0.24 4.46 23.70
N HIS A 48 -1.22 3.56 23.79
CA HIS A 48 -1.64 3.02 25.09
C HIS A 48 -0.44 2.38 25.80
N PRO A 49 -0.28 2.51 27.13
CA PRO A 49 0.88 1.96 27.83
C PRO A 49 1.13 0.47 27.61
N LEU A 50 0.06 -0.32 27.39
CA LEU A 50 0.18 -1.75 27.05
C LEU A 50 0.85 -2.04 25.70
N LEU A 51 1.01 -1.04 24.83
CA LEU A 51 1.75 -1.15 23.57
C LEU A 51 3.20 -0.69 23.68
N ALA A 52 3.68 -0.28 24.86
CA ALA A 52 5.02 0.28 25.03
C ALA A 52 6.11 -0.63 24.42
N ASP A 53 6.05 -1.93 24.71
CA ASP A 53 7.00 -2.95 24.23
C ASP A 53 6.86 -3.24 22.72
N HIS A 54 5.78 -2.77 22.09
CA HIS A 54 5.46 -3.02 20.67
C HIS A 54 5.63 -1.76 19.80
N THR A 55 5.97 -0.61 20.38
CA THR A 55 6.18 0.63 19.64
C THR A 55 7.27 0.51 18.57
N ALA A 56 8.36 -0.22 18.87
CA ALA A 56 9.48 -0.40 17.95
C ALA A 56 9.08 -1.22 16.70
N VAL A 57 8.33 -2.31 16.88
CA VAL A 57 7.86 -3.13 15.74
C VAL A 57 6.82 -2.38 14.91
N LEU A 58 5.92 -1.63 15.55
CA LEU A 58 4.95 -0.79 14.83
C LEU A 58 5.65 0.31 14.02
N ALA A 59 6.67 0.96 14.58
CA ALA A 59 7.46 1.95 13.87
C ALA A 59 8.23 1.34 12.68
N ALA A 60 8.80 0.14 12.84
CA ALA A 60 9.45 -0.58 11.75
C ALA A 60 8.48 -0.97 10.63
N ALA A 61 7.29 -1.46 10.99
CA ALA A 61 6.25 -1.79 10.03
C ALA A 61 5.79 -0.56 9.22
N ASN A 62 5.59 0.57 9.89
CA ASN A 62 5.27 1.84 9.24
C ASN A 62 6.37 2.31 8.27
N ARG A 63 7.65 2.16 8.64
CA ARG A 63 8.78 2.50 7.76
C ARG A 63 8.92 1.58 6.56
N THR A 64 8.47 0.33 6.66
CA THR A 64 8.54 -0.63 5.55
C THR A 64 7.38 -0.53 4.57
N GLY A 65 6.36 0.29 4.87
CA GLY A 65 5.23 0.54 3.97
C GLY A 65 3.91 -0.05 4.46
N PHE A 66 3.86 -0.64 5.66
CA PHE A 66 2.61 -1.00 6.32
C PHE A 66 2.18 0.12 7.28
N LEU A 67 1.32 1.02 6.80
CA LEU A 67 0.80 2.14 7.56
C LEU A 67 -0.19 1.64 8.63
N ALA A 68 0.30 1.36 9.84
CA ALA A 68 -0.52 0.92 10.95
C ALA A 68 -1.32 2.10 11.53
N VAL A 69 -2.64 1.98 11.50
CA VAL A 69 -3.59 3.04 11.90
C VAL A 69 -4.33 2.72 13.20
N ALA A 70 -4.39 1.45 13.58
CA ALA A 70 -4.91 1.00 14.86
C ALA A 70 -4.14 -0.23 15.35
N ALA A 71 -3.93 -0.32 16.66
CA ALA A 71 -3.28 -1.45 17.30
C ALA A 71 -3.78 -1.61 18.73
N GLN A 72 -3.81 -2.84 19.22
CA GLN A 72 -4.05 -3.16 20.64
C GLN A 72 -3.23 -4.37 21.07
N ALA A 73 -2.79 -4.37 22.33
CA ALA A 73 -2.11 -5.50 22.93
C ALA A 73 -3.11 -6.59 23.35
N GLY A 74 -2.63 -7.82 23.45
CA GLY A 74 -3.38 -8.90 24.07
C GLY A 74 -3.51 -8.68 25.58
N LEU A 75 -4.70 -8.92 26.12
CA LEU A 75 -5.01 -8.70 27.54
C LEU A 75 -6.02 -9.74 28.03
N ALA A 76 -5.90 -10.16 29.27
CA ALA A 76 -6.92 -10.91 29.99
C ALA A 76 -7.00 -10.36 31.41
N ASP A 77 -7.90 -9.41 31.63
CA ASP A 77 -8.08 -8.72 32.91
C ASP A 77 -9.55 -8.76 33.34
N GLY A 78 -9.85 -9.63 34.30
CA GLY A 78 -11.20 -9.84 34.80
C GLY A 78 -12.19 -10.17 33.67
N THR A 79 -13.13 -9.25 33.44
CA THR A 79 -14.20 -9.37 32.45
C THR A 79 -13.77 -8.95 31.04
N VAL A 80 -12.64 -8.25 30.92
CA VAL A 80 -12.09 -7.76 29.65
C VAL A 80 -11.08 -8.74 29.10
N ARG A 81 -11.26 -9.13 27.84
CA ARG A 81 -10.30 -9.95 27.11
C ARG A 81 -10.01 -9.32 25.75
N GLN A 82 -8.73 -9.23 25.40
CA GLN A 82 -8.25 -8.65 24.15
C GLN A 82 -7.35 -9.66 23.42
N ARG A 83 -7.49 -9.72 22.09
CA ARG A 83 -6.48 -10.28 21.20
C ARG A 83 -5.45 -9.19 20.92
N ALA A 84 -4.19 -9.58 20.75
CA ALA A 84 -3.26 -8.69 20.06
C ALA A 84 -3.78 -8.49 18.63
N ALA A 85 -3.83 -7.25 18.17
CA ALA A 85 -4.34 -6.92 16.85
C ALA A 85 -3.68 -5.67 16.29
N VAL A 86 -3.51 -5.64 14.97
CA VAL A 86 -3.09 -4.46 14.20
C VAL A 86 -3.91 -4.37 12.93
N GLN A 87 -4.30 -3.14 12.57
CA GLN A 87 -4.95 -2.81 11.32
C GLN A 87 -4.18 -1.68 10.65
N GLY A 88 -4.00 -1.79 9.34
CA GLY A 88 -3.23 -0.84 8.54
C GLY A 88 -3.46 -0.96 7.05
N PHE A 89 -2.66 -0.22 6.30
CA PHE A 89 -2.73 -0.16 4.85
C PHE A 89 -1.36 -0.46 4.22
N ALA A 90 -1.35 -1.12 3.07
CA ALA A 90 -0.15 -1.34 2.28
C ALA A 90 -0.45 -1.28 0.77
N THR A 91 0.51 -0.80 -0.02
CA THR A 91 0.43 -0.76 -1.49
C THR A 91 1.46 -1.65 -2.19
N ASP A 92 2.55 -2.02 -1.52
CA ASP A 92 3.60 -2.85 -2.12
C ASP A 92 3.16 -4.33 -2.14
N PRO A 93 2.95 -4.94 -3.31
CA PRO A 93 2.52 -6.34 -3.41
C PRO A 93 3.51 -7.32 -2.79
N ILE A 94 4.81 -6.99 -2.75
CA ILE A 94 5.83 -7.84 -2.11
C ILE A 94 5.65 -7.82 -0.59
N LEU A 95 5.45 -6.65 0.00
CA LEU A 95 5.18 -6.53 1.43
C LEU A 95 3.86 -7.18 1.81
N ILE A 96 2.78 -6.93 1.04
CA ILE A 96 1.47 -7.54 1.26
C ILE A 96 1.60 -9.06 1.30
N ARG A 97 2.26 -9.66 0.29
CA ARG A 97 2.47 -11.11 0.24
C ARG A 97 3.26 -11.61 1.44
N ARG A 98 4.32 -10.91 1.86
CA ARG A 98 5.09 -11.29 3.07
C ARG A 98 4.24 -11.26 4.34
N LEU A 99 3.38 -10.25 4.49
CA LEU A 99 2.48 -10.14 5.63
C LEU A 99 1.47 -11.29 5.65
N VAL A 100 0.86 -11.60 4.50
CA VAL A 100 -0.08 -12.72 4.36
C VAL A 100 0.62 -14.04 4.63
N ASP A 101 1.72 -14.34 3.93
CA ASP A 101 2.47 -15.59 4.09
C ASP A 101 2.94 -15.77 5.55
N ALA A 102 3.44 -14.71 6.20
CA ALA A 102 3.88 -14.78 7.59
C ALA A 102 2.70 -15.02 8.55
N ALA A 103 1.57 -14.34 8.34
CA ALA A 103 0.37 -14.49 9.15
C ALA A 103 -0.22 -15.90 9.05
N GLU A 104 -0.35 -16.43 7.82
CA GLU A 104 -0.86 -17.78 7.59
C GLU A 104 0.06 -18.84 8.22
N ASN A 105 1.38 -18.73 8.03
CA ASN A 105 2.35 -19.66 8.60
C ASN A 105 2.36 -19.63 10.14
N ALA A 106 2.11 -18.46 10.74
CA ALA A 106 2.01 -18.28 12.19
C ALA A 106 0.64 -18.67 12.75
N GLY A 107 -0.37 -18.94 11.91
CA GLY A 107 -1.74 -19.22 12.35
C GLY A 107 -2.48 -18.00 12.88
N LEU A 108 -2.10 -16.79 12.46
CA LEU A 108 -2.84 -15.56 12.74
C LEU A 108 -4.15 -15.52 11.96
N LYS A 109 -5.11 -14.75 12.47
CA LYS A 109 -6.31 -14.41 11.72
C LYS A 109 -6.03 -13.19 10.85
N ILE A 110 -6.46 -13.25 9.60
CA ILE A 110 -6.24 -12.20 8.61
C ILE A 110 -7.56 -11.82 7.94
N VAL A 111 -7.77 -10.52 7.75
CA VAL A 111 -8.82 -9.96 6.88
C VAL A 111 -8.15 -8.95 5.95
N LEU A 112 -8.49 -9.05 4.67
CA LEU A 112 -8.04 -8.15 3.62
C LEU A 112 -9.28 -7.50 3.01
N ASN A 113 -9.27 -6.17 2.90
CA ASN A 113 -10.31 -5.42 2.20
C ASN A 113 -9.65 -4.36 1.31
N ASP A 114 -10.33 -3.98 0.24
CA ASP A 114 -10.14 -2.67 -0.39
C ASP A 114 -11.31 -1.72 -0.02
N TYR A 115 -11.24 -0.47 -0.47
CA TYR A 115 -12.27 0.53 -0.14
C TYR A 115 -13.61 0.29 -0.89
N LEU A 116 -13.62 -0.55 -1.92
CA LEU A 116 -14.83 -0.92 -2.66
C LEU A 116 -15.62 -2.01 -1.92
N ASP A 117 -14.95 -2.85 -1.14
CA ASP A 117 -15.62 -3.87 -0.31
C ASP A 117 -16.67 -3.25 0.62
N ALA A 118 -16.41 -2.05 1.15
CA ALA A 118 -17.34 -1.31 1.99
C ALA A 118 -18.69 -0.99 1.28
N GLN A 119 -18.75 -1.01 -0.06
CA GLN A 119 -20.00 -0.84 -0.81
C GLN A 119 -20.96 -2.03 -0.61
N HIS A 120 -20.45 -3.20 -0.23
CA HIS A 120 -21.22 -4.38 0.13
C HIS A 120 -21.54 -4.44 1.63
N GLY A 121 -21.15 -3.41 2.39
CA GLY A 121 -21.22 -3.34 3.84
C GLY A 121 -19.85 -3.56 4.50
N PRO A 122 -19.75 -3.32 5.82
CA PRO A 122 -18.49 -3.42 6.55
C PRO A 122 -17.97 -4.86 6.68
N GLY A 123 -18.80 -5.88 6.43
CA GLY A 123 -18.48 -7.27 6.77
C GLY A 123 -18.43 -7.52 8.28
N ASP A 124 -18.07 -8.74 8.68
CA ASP A 124 -18.09 -9.16 10.10
C ASP A 124 -16.82 -8.77 10.89
N GLY A 125 -15.72 -8.48 10.17
CA GLY A 125 -14.40 -8.27 10.77
C GLY A 125 -13.96 -9.40 11.71
N ILE A 126 -13.12 -9.06 12.68
CA ILE A 126 -12.63 -9.94 13.74
C ILE A 126 -12.89 -9.27 15.08
N THR A 127 -13.65 -9.91 15.97
CA THR A 127 -13.74 -9.46 17.36
C THR A 127 -12.37 -9.51 18.02
N VAL A 128 -11.86 -8.33 18.40
CA VAL A 128 -10.55 -8.18 19.05
C VAL A 128 -10.66 -7.88 20.53
N THR A 129 -11.80 -7.39 21.01
CA THR A 129 -12.07 -7.19 22.44
C THR A 129 -13.44 -7.71 22.83
N THR A 130 -13.52 -8.39 23.97
CA THR A 130 -14.77 -8.77 24.62
C THR A 130 -14.84 -8.23 26.05
N HIS A 131 -16.04 -7.87 26.50
CA HIS A 131 -16.35 -7.59 27.90
C HIS A 131 -17.49 -8.52 28.33
N ASP A 132 -17.31 -9.30 29.40
CA ASP A 132 -18.29 -10.32 29.86
C ASP A 132 -18.73 -11.28 28.73
N GLY A 133 -17.79 -11.64 27.85
CA GLY A 133 -18.05 -12.52 26.70
C GLY A 133 -18.79 -11.86 25.54
N GLN A 134 -19.20 -10.60 25.64
CA GLN A 134 -19.81 -9.85 24.55
C GLN A 134 -18.74 -9.10 23.74
N ALA A 135 -18.86 -9.11 22.41
CA ALA A 135 -17.97 -8.35 21.53
C ALA A 135 -18.15 -6.84 21.75
N VAL A 136 -17.06 -6.12 21.99
CA VAL A 136 -17.07 -4.66 22.19
C VAL A 136 -16.13 -3.91 21.24
N ASN A 137 -15.20 -4.60 20.59
CA ASN A 137 -14.35 -4.01 19.56
C ASN A 137 -14.07 -5.02 18.45
N VAL A 138 -14.10 -4.55 17.21
CA VAL A 138 -13.90 -5.33 15.98
C VAL A 138 -12.87 -4.61 15.12
N PHE A 139 -11.90 -5.36 14.59
CA PHE A 139 -10.99 -4.88 13.55
C PHE A 139 -11.28 -5.61 12.24
N GLY A 140 -10.92 -5.02 11.09
CA GLY A 140 -11.08 -5.66 9.78
C GLY A 140 -12.46 -5.51 9.16
N GLU A 141 -13.34 -4.69 9.74
CA GLU A 141 -14.47 -4.16 8.98
C GLU A 141 -13.95 -3.33 7.80
N ALA A 142 -14.52 -3.53 6.61
CA ALA A 142 -14.14 -2.83 5.39
C ALA A 142 -14.38 -1.32 5.56
N LEU A 143 -13.31 -0.54 5.39
CA LEU A 143 -13.36 0.91 5.54
C LEU A 143 -13.70 1.58 4.21
N GLY A 144 -14.82 2.31 4.18
CA GLY A 144 -15.21 3.12 3.03
C GLY A 144 -14.41 4.42 2.94
N LEU A 145 -14.61 5.16 1.85
CA LEU A 145 -13.94 6.45 1.64
C LEU A 145 -14.26 7.47 2.75
N ASP A 146 -15.46 7.43 3.31
CA ASP A 146 -15.87 8.29 4.42
C ASP A 146 -15.11 7.96 5.71
N ASP A 147 -14.91 6.66 6.01
CA ASP A 147 -14.13 6.22 7.16
C ASP A 147 -12.66 6.62 7.01
N ILE A 148 -12.07 6.38 5.83
CA ILE A 148 -10.71 6.80 5.51
C ILE A 148 -10.58 8.33 5.61
N SER A 149 -11.56 9.08 5.12
CA SER A 149 -11.58 10.54 5.23
C SER A 149 -11.66 11.03 6.68
N ALA A 150 -12.41 10.33 7.52
CA ALA A 150 -12.50 10.62 8.96
C ALA A 150 -11.16 10.38 9.69
N MET A 151 -10.36 9.42 9.23
CA MET A 151 -9.02 9.15 9.77
C MET A 151 -7.99 10.22 9.39
N TRP A 152 -8.18 10.92 8.28
CA TRP A 152 -7.24 11.93 7.76
C TRP A 152 -7.87 13.33 7.66
N PRO A 153 -8.39 13.88 8.77
CA PRO A 153 -9.17 15.11 8.74
C PRO A 153 -8.33 16.27 8.20
N ARG A 154 -8.85 16.91 7.15
CA ARG A 154 -8.23 18.07 6.46
C ARG A 154 -6.90 17.75 5.76
N LEU A 155 -6.66 16.48 5.41
CA LEU A 155 -5.51 16.03 4.64
C LEU A 155 -6.01 15.22 3.41
N PRO A 156 -6.62 15.88 2.41
CA PRO A 156 -7.20 15.18 1.24
C PRO A 156 -6.15 14.35 0.49
N HIS A 157 -4.91 14.83 0.39
CA HIS A 157 -3.80 14.08 -0.22
C HIS A 157 -3.44 12.80 0.55
N ALA A 158 -3.72 12.72 1.85
CA ALA A 158 -3.52 11.49 2.63
C ALA A 158 -4.63 10.49 2.34
N VAL A 159 -5.88 10.96 2.15
CA VAL A 159 -6.99 10.12 1.69
C VAL A 159 -6.68 9.56 0.30
N GLU A 160 -6.24 10.39 -0.64
CA GLU A 160 -5.83 9.97 -1.99
C GLU A 160 -4.71 8.92 -1.97
N ALA A 161 -3.77 9.02 -1.02
CA ALA A 161 -2.69 8.05 -0.87
C ALA A 161 -3.12 6.73 -0.20
N VAL A 162 -4.12 6.77 0.69
CA VAL A 162 -4.56 5.62 1.50
C VAL A 162 -5.71 4.85 0.83
N ALA A 163 -6.65 5.54 0.19
CA ALA A 163 -7.82 4.92 -0.45
C ALA A 163 -7.48 3.77 -1.43
N PRO A 164 -6.47 3.88 -2.31
CA PRO A 164 -6.12 2.77 -3.21
C PRO A 164 -5.28 1.66 -2.56
N ALA A 165 -4.91 1.80 -1.29
CA ALA A 165 -4.11 0.79 -0.58
C ALA A 165 -4.99 -0.35 -0.08
N LEU A 166 -4.41 -1.56 0.03
CA LEU A 166 -5.10 -2.70 0.62
C LEU A 166 -5.16 -2.52 2.14
N GLN A 167 -6.35 -2.57 2.72
CA GLN A 167 -6.55 -2.67 4.16
C GLN A 167 -6.20 -4.09 4.61
N ILE A 168 -5.35 -4.18 5.62
CA ILE A 168 -4.90 -5.45 6.20
C ILE A 168 -5.12 -5.42 7.70
N THR A 169 -5.84 -6.41 8.21
CA THR A 169 -6.00 -6.67 9.64
C THR A 169 -5.36 -7.99 10.00
N LEU A 170 -4.48 -7.98 11.00
CA LEU A 170 -3.84 -9.16 11.57
C LEU A 170 -4.18 -9.25 13.05
N THR A 171 -4.62 -10.42 13.52
CA THR A 171 -4.91 -10.63 14.94
C THR A 171 -4.41 -11.99 15.42
N ASP A 172 -4.05 -12.06 16.70
CA ASP A 172 -3.81 -13.34 17.34
C ASP A 172 -5.06 -14.23 17.30
N PRO A 173 -4.89 -15.56 17.23
CA PRO A 173 -6.03 -16.49 17.22
C PRO A 173 -6.79 -16.46 18.55
N GLU A 174 -6.06 -16.36 19.66
CA GLU A 174 -6.55 -16.48 21.03
C GLU A 174 -6.57 -15.15 21.79
N PHE A 175 -7.51 -15.03 22.74
CA PHE A 175 -7.58 -13.88 23.64
C PHE A 175 -6.61 -14.03 24.81
N GLY A 176 -5.89 -12.96 25.14
CA GLY A 176 -4.94 -12.90 26.25
C GLY A 176 -3.60 -12.31 25.82
N PRO A 177 -2.66 -12.11 26.76
CA PRO A 177 -1.31 -11.64 26.45
C PRO A 177 -0.59 -12.62 25.50
N SER A 178 0.06 -12.09 24.46
CA SER A 178 0.79 -12.88 23.48
C SER A 178 1.78 -12.01 22.69
N SER A 179 2.87 -12.62 22.25
CA SER A 179 3.87 -12.00 21.36
C SER A 179 3.72 -12.43 19.90
N LEU A 180 2.88 -13.41 19.59
CA LEU A 180 2.83 -14.07 18.28
C LEU A 180 2.62 -13.08 17.13
N LEU A 181 1.59 -12.22 17.21
CA LEU A 181 1.37 -11.14 16.24
C LEU A 181 2.60 -10.25 16.05
N TRP A 182 3.21 -9.82 17.15
CA TRP A 182 4.30 -8.85 17.14
C TRP A 182 5.58 -9.45 16.56
N ASP A 183 5.91 -10.69 16.92
CA ASP A 183 7.04 -11.44 16.38
C ASP A 183 6.86 -11.73 14.87
N THR A 184 5.62 -12.04 14.48
CA THR A 184 5.24 -12.25 13.07
C THR A 184 5.38 -10.96 12.27
N LEU A 185 4.87 -9.84 12.80
CA LEU A 185 4.98 -8.53 12.17
C LEU A 185 6.45 -8.10 12.04
N ALA A 186 7.26 -8.30 13.08
CA ALA A 186 8.69 -8.01 13.06
C ALA A 186 9.42 -8.83 11.99
N THR A 187 9.05 -10.10 11.83
CA THR A 187 9.64 -10.98 10.80
C THR A 187 9.23 -10.53 9.39
N ALA A 188 7.95 -10.25 9.17
CA ALA A 188 7.44 -9.85 7.85
C ALA A 188 7.97 -8.48 7.39
N THR A 189 8.25 -7.58 8.34
CA THR A 189 8.74 -6.22 8.12
C THR A 189 10.23 -6.08 8.38
N ALA A 190 10.92 -7.18 8.66
CA ALA A 190 12.37 -7.16 8.67
C ALA A 190 12.86 -6.73 7.27
N PRO A 191 13.89 -5.87 7.18
CA PRO A 191 14.54 -5.64 5.90
C PRO A 191 14.92 -7.01 5.34
N ALA A 192 14.61 -7.24 4.06
CA ALA A 192 15.04 -8.46 3.41
C ALA A 192 16.55 -8.59 3.65
N PRO A 193 17.05 -9.79 4.02
CA PRO A 193 18.49 -9.99 4.06
C PRO A 193 19.05 -9.49 2.73
N PRO A 194 20.22 -8.80 2.74
CA PRO A 194 20.80 -8.28 1.51
C PRO A 194 20.77 -9.43 0.51
N ALA A 195 20.07 -9.23 -0.61
CA ALA A 195 19.99 -10.26 -1.63
C ALA A 195 21.43 -10.68 -1.90
N PRO A 196 21.74 -11.99 -1.97
CA PRO A 196 23.06 -12.40 -2.39
C PRO A 196 23.37 -11.60 -3.65
N ALA A 197 24.55 -10.97 -3.68
CA ALA A 197 24.97 -10.14 -4.81
C ALA A 197 24.55 -10.89 -6.08
N PRO A 198 23.81 -10.25 -7.00
CA PRO A 198 23.25 -10.94 -8.14
C PRO A 198 24.39 -11.75 -8.74
N LYS A 199 24.21 -13.08 -8.85
CA LYS A 199 25.20 -13.89 -9.55
C LYS A 199 25.30 -13.24 -10.92
N ILE A 200 26.44 -12.62 -11.22
CA ILE A 200 26.73 -12.09 -12.55
C ILE A 200 26.81 -13.33 -13.41
N LEU A 201 25.75 -13.58 -14.19
CA LEU A 201 25.63 -14.81 -14.95
C LEU A 201 26.32 -14.68 -16.31
N CYS A 202 26.42 -13.47 -16.88
CA CYS A 202 27.16 -13.22 -18.11
C CYS A 202 28.39 -12.34 -17.88
N ARG A 203 29.58 -12.85 -18.18
CA ARG A 203 30.84 -12.12 -18.07
C ARG A 203 31.07 -11.09 -19.19
N GLU A 204 30.34 -11.21 -20.30
CA GLU A 204 30.52 -10.34 -21.47
C GLU A 204 29.62 -9.10 -21.42
N CYS A 205 28.32 -9.28 -21.16
CA CYS A 205 27.36 -8.16 -21.10
C CYS A 205 26.97 -7.74 -19.68
N SER A 206 27.50 -8.42 -18.65
CA SER A 206 27.20 -8.14 -17.23
C SER A 206 25.71 -8.25 -16.86
N CYS A 207 24.89 -8.95 -17.67
CA CYS A 207 23.47 -9.12 -17.36
C CYS A 207 23.26 -10.04 -16.15
N THR A 208 22.19 -9.77 -15.41
CA THR A 208 21.77 -10.57 -14.25
C THR A 208 20.49 -11.35 -14.60
N TYR A 209 20.03 -12.25 -13.72
CA TYR A 209 18.73 -12.92 -13.94
C TYR A 209 17.53 -11.95 -13.81
N ARG A 210 17.72 -10.77 -13.22
CA ARG A 210 16.66 -9.78 -12.91
C ARG A 210 16.63 -8.58 -13.85
N ASP A 211 17.78 -8.18 -14.37
CA ASP A 211 17.89 -7.02 -15.25
C ASP A 211 18.07 -7.51 -16.69
N ASN A 212 17.01 -7.33 -17.49
CA ASN A 212 17.08 -7.56 -18.93
C ASN A 212 18.18 -6.66 -19.51
N CYS A 213 19.05 -7.24 -20.32
CA CYS A 213 19.89 -6.45 -21.23
C CYS A 213 18.96 -5.57 -22.09
N ALA A 214 19.41 -4.37 -22.47
CA ALA A 214 18.69 -3.47 -23.37
C ALA A 214 18.24 -4.16 -24.69
N ASP A 215 18.89 -5.28 -25.03
CA ASP A 215 18.67 -6.06 -26.25
C ASP A 215 17.90 -7.39 -26.03
N GLY A 216 17.22 -7.57 -24.89
CA GLY A 216 16.25 -8.68 -24.72
C GLY A 216 16.81 -10.05 -24.28
N CYS A 217 18.01 -10.10 -23.68
CA CYS A 217 18.55 -11.36 -23.14
C CYS A 217 17.76 -11.82 -21.89
N TYR A 218 16.94 -12.86 -22.00
CA TYR A 218 16.26 -13.49 -20.86
C TYR A 218 17.13 -14.56 -20.21
N GLY A 219 18.06 -14.12 -19.35
CA GLY A 219 18.77 -14.99 -18.43
C GLY A 219 19.74 -15.98 -19.06
N VAL A 220 20.49 -16.65 -18.20
CA VAL A 220 21.50 -17.64 -18.56
C VAL A 220 20.91 -19.01 -18.27
N GLN A 221 20.62 -19.79 -19.31
CA GLN A 221 20.16 -21.17 -19.12
C GLN A 221 21.31 -22.12 -18.78
N ASP A 222 22.54 -21.79 -19.19
CA ASP A 222 23.73 -22.60 -18.93
C ASP A 222 24.71 -21.90 -17.98
N GLN A 223 24.71 -22.30 -16.72
CA GLN A 223 25.54 -21.68 -15.67
C GLN A 223 27.03 -22.02 -15.77
N ASP A 224 27.42 -22.96 -16.64
CA ASP A 224 28.79 -23.46 -16.68
C ASP A 224 29.74 -22.56 -17.50
N ASP A 225 29.25 -21.91 -18.55
CA ASP A 225 30.06 -21.05 -19.43
C ASP A 225 30.10 -19.57 -18.99
N GLY A 226 29.19 -19.14 -18.13
CA GLY A 226 29.13 -17.76 -17.65
C GLY A 226 28.86 -16.73 -18.76
N ARG A 227 28.07 -17.10 -19.78
CA ARG A 227 27.61 -16.23 -20.88
C ARG A 227 26.10 -16.35 -21.04
N CYS A 228 25.40 -15.27 -21.41
CA CYS A 228 23.97 -15.34 -21.73
C CYS A 228 23.73 -15.85 -23.15
N GLU A 229 22.52 -16.35 -23.42
CA GLU A 229 22.18 -16.99 -24.70
C GLU A 229 22.41 -16.04 -25.89
N ALA A 230 22.12 -14.74 -25.74
CA ALA A 230 22.42 -13.74 -26.77
C ALA A 230 23.94 -13.51 -27.00
N CYS A 231 24.79 -13.77 -25.99
CA CYS A 231 26.25 -13.74 -26.14
C CYS A 231 26.80 -15.08 -26.68
N ILE A 232 26.07 -16.18 -26.48
CA ILE A 232 26.44 -17.50 -27.01
C ILE A 232 26.11 -17.58 -28.49
N ASP A 233 24.91 -17.13 -28.87
CA ASP A 233 24.42 -17.14 -30.24
C ASP A 233 23.64 -15.84 -30.54
N PRO A 234 24.29 -14.84 -31.16
CA PRO A 234 23.64 -13.60 -31.58
C PRO A 234 22.51 -13.81 -32.61
N GLY A 235 22.44 -15.00 -33.24
CA GLY A 235 21.36 -15.39 -34.16
C GLY A 235 20.10 -15.90 -33.45
N VAL A 236 20.18 -16.21 -32.15
CA VAL A 236 19.06 -16.62 -31.28
C VAL A 236 18.46 -15.41 -30.55
N ILE A 237 18.71 -14.19 -31.04
CA ILE A 237 17.80 -13.08 -30.76
C ILE A 237 16.48 -13.44 -31.44
N ILE A 238 15.61 -14.13 -30.70
CA ILE A 238 14.20 -14.20 -31.04
C ILE A 238 13.75 -12.74 -31.05
N ASP A 239 13.52 -12.22 -32.25
CA ASP A 239 12.97 -10.89 -32.47
C ASP A 239 11.52 -10.89 -31.95
N TRP A 240 11.35 -10.77 -30.63
CA TRP A 240 10.06 -10.74 -29.96
C TRP A 240 9.27 -9.46 -30.28
N SER A 241 9.81 -8.51 -31.05
CA SER A 241 8.98 -7.48 -31.69
C SER A 241 7.92 -8.11 -32.60
N LYS A 242 8.17 -9.32 -33.12
CA LYS A 242 7.25 -10.11 -33.94
C LYS A 242 6.34 -11.06 -33.18
N ALA A 243 6.57 -11.26 -31.88
CA ALA A 243 5.82 -12.24 -31.07
C ALA A 243 5.01 -11.58 -29.93
N ARG A 244 4.93 -10.24 -29.90
CA ARG A 244 3.78 -9.56 -29.32
C ARG A 244 2.69 -9.51 -30.39
N ASP A 245 1.68 -10.38 -30.25
CA ASP A 245 0.49 -10.46 -31.09
C ASP A 245 -0.36 -9.16 -31.02
N GLY A 246 0.15 -8.08 -31.60
CA GLY A 246 -0.63 -6.92 -32.03
C GLY A 246 -0.55 -6.84 -33.55
N GLU A 247 -1.66 -6.57 -34.22
CA GLU A 247 -1.63 -6.22 -35.65
C GLU A 247 -0.69 -5.02 -35.84
N GLU A 248 0.24 -5.16 -36.80
CA GLU A 248 1.13 -4.06 -37.20
C GLU A 248 0.26 -2.84 -37.54
N SER A 249 0.38 -1.81 -36.72
CA SER A 249 -0.39 -0.58 -36.86
C SER A 249 0.53 0.49 -37.47
N GLU A 250 0.01 1.31 -38.36
CA GLU A 250 0.74 2.47 -38.87
C GLU A 250 0.43 3.70 -38.00
N CYS A 251 1.47 4.44 -37.59
CA CYS A 251 1.28 5.65 -36.80
C CYS A 251 0.46 6.67 -37.59
N ALA A 252 -0.65 7.15 -37.02
CA ALA A 252 -1.56 8.06 -37.72
C ALA A 252 -0.91 9.40 -38.11
N LEU A 253 0.15 9.81 -37.41
CA LEU A 253 0.85 11.07 -37.70
C LEU A 253 2.01 10.89 -38.69
N CYS A 254 2.88 9.90 -38.49
CA CYS A 254 4.12 9.76 -39.26
C CYS A 254 4.17 8.57 -40.21
N GLY A 255 3.18 7.68 -40.17
CA GLY A 255 3.12 6.48 -41.02
C GLY A 255 4.12 5.38 -40.65
N ALA A 256 4.87 5.52 -39.55
CA ALA A 256 5.82 4.49 -39.13
C ALA A 256 5.07 3.24 -38.60
N PRO A 257 5.47 2.02 -39.01
CA PRO A 257 4.91 0.79 -38.46
C PRO A 257 5.31 0.62 -36.99
N PHE A 258 4.37 0.18 -36.16
CA PHE A 258 4.61 -0.11 -34.74
C PHE A 258 3.64 -1.16 -34.19
N PHE A 259 4.06 -1.85 -33.13
CA PHE A 259 3.31 -2.94 -32.49
C PHE A 259 2.73 -2.48 -31.15
N SER A 260 1.58 -1.82 -31.18
CA SER A 260 0.79 -1.52 -29.98
C SER A 260 -0.67 -1.26 -30.34
N ALA A 261 -1.60 -1.43 -29.40
CA ALA A 261 -3.02 -1.09 -29.58
C ALA A 261 -3.31 0.44 -29.65
N GLY A 262 -2.27 1.28 -29.65
CA GLY A 262 -2.39 2.75 -29.72
C GLY A 262 -2.45 3.28 -31.16
N ARG A 263 -2.78 4.56 -31.32
CA ARG A 263 -2.83 5.27 -32.62
C ARG A 263 -1.49 5.88 -33.05
N TYR A 264 -0.56 6.06 -32.12
CA TYR A 264 0.72 6.73 -32.35
C TYR A 264 1.88 5.88 -31.85
N CYS A 265 2.97 5.86 -32.61
CA CYS A 265 4.17 5.08 -32.29
C CYS A 265 4.95 5.63 -31.09
N THR A 266 4.81 6.92 -30.77
CA THR A 266 5.45 7.54 -29.61
C THR A 266 4.54 8.58 -28.93
N PRO A 267 4.79 8.91 -27.65
CA PRO A 267 4.10 10.00 -26.94
C PRO A 267 4.26 11.36 -27.65
N GLU A 268 5.38 11.61 -28.30
CA GLU A 268 5.64 12.85 -29.05
C GLU A 268 4.73 12.94 -30.28
N CYS A 269 4.51 11.83 -31.00
CA CYS A 269 3.54 11.81 -32.10
C CYS A 269 2.11 12.07 -31.60
N LYS A 270 1.75 11.54 -30.43
CA LYS A 270 0.44 11.80 -29.81
C LYS A 270 0.29 13.27 -29.40
N ALA A 271 1.33 13.88 -28.85
CA ALA A 271 1.32 15.28 -28.45
C ALA A 271 1.28 16.23 -29.65
N ALA A 272 2.00 15.91 -30.73
CA ALA A 272 2.00 16.69 -31.95
C ALA A 272 0.65 16.66 -32.70
N ASP A 273 -0.12 15.58 -32.56
CA ASP A 273 -1.49 15.49 -33.08
C ASP A 273 -2.55 16.12 -32.16
N ALA A 274 -2.15 16.59 -30.97
CA ALA A 274 -3.07 17.18 -29.98
C ALA A 274 -3.32 18.69 -30.18
N ASP A 275 -2.70 19.31 -31.20
CA ASP A 275 -2.86 20.73 -31.50
C ASP A 275 -3.84 20.97 -32.67
N ASP A 276 -5.14 20.99 -32.34
CA ASP A 276 -6.10 21.84 -33.04
C ASP A 276 -7.20 22.31 -32.05
N PRO A 277 -7.08 23.52 -31.46
CA PRO A 277 -8.07 24.04 -30.53
C PRO A 277 -9.01 25.02 -31.24
N GLU A 278 -9.69 24.61 -32.33
CA GLU A 278 -10.87 25.33 -32.79
C GLU A 278 -11.99 24.34 -33.18
N GLU A 279 -13.20 24.67 -32.73
CA GLU A 279 -14.46 23.95 -32.93
C GLU A 279 -14.68 22.66 -32.13
N THR A 280 -15.10 22.81 -30.87
CA THR A 280 -16.45 22.36 -30.44
C THR A 280 -16.65 22.55 -28.93
N SER A 281 -17.47 23.53 -28.54
CA SER A 281 -18.31 23.43 -27.33
C SER A 281 -19.30 24.59 -27.28
N ALA A 282 -20.44 24.38 -27.92
CA ALA A 282 -21.67 25.06 -27.59
C ALA A 282 -22.65 24.03 -27.02
N THR A 283 -23.33 24.42 -25.94
CA THR A 283 -24.56 23.87 -25.35
C THR A 283 -24.52 22.59 -24.49
N ALA A 284 -24.67 22.77 -23.16
CA ALA A 284 -25.78 22.31 -22.30
C ALA A 284 -25.26 22.24 -20.83
N ALA A 285 -25.55 23.16 -19.91
CA ALA A 285 -26.81 23.48 -19.22
C ALA A 285 -27.46 22.30 -18.48
N VAL A 286 -27.49 22.36 -17.13
CA VAL A 286 -28.68 22.45 -16.25
C VAL A 286 -28.43 21.79 -14.88
N SER A 287 -28.87 22.53 -13.85
CA SER A 287 -28.86 22.32 -12.42
C SER A 287 -29.74 21.17 -11.88
N ALA A 288 -29.37 20.64 -10.72
CA ALA A 288 -30.23 20.17 -9.62
C ALA A 288 -29.29 19.97 -8.41
N GLY A 289 -29.59 20.27 -7.15
CA GLY A 289 -30.86 20.42 -6.44
C GLY A 289 -30.65 19.74 -5.08
N ASP A 290 -30.87 20.48 -4.00
CA ASP A 290 -30.65 20.12 -2.59
C ASP A 290 -31.21 18.76 -2.15
N LEU A 291 -30.51 18.06 -1.24
CA LEU A 291 -31.14 17.20 -0.21
C LEU A 291 -30.35 17.19 1.10
N GLU A 292 -31.11 17.41 2.17
CA GLU A 292 -30.74 17.42 3.59
C GLU A 292 -30.25 16.04 4.11
N GLY A 293 -29.48 16.08 5.21
CA GLY A 293 -28.77 14.93 5.82
C GLY A 293 -29.65 13.86 6.50
N PRO A 294 -29.04 12.91 7.24
CA PRO A 294 -28.77 13.18 8.65
C PRO A 294 -27.51 12.53 9.27
N ARG A 295 -27.10 13.13 10.40
CA ARG A 295 -26.48 12.57 11.63
C ARG A 295 -25.70 11.24 11.51
N SER A 296 -24.37 11.34 11.67
CA SER A 296 -23.53 10.23 12.13
C SER A 296 -22.74 10.64 13.38
N THR A 297 -22.86 9.83 14.43
CA THR A 297 -22.06 9.87 15.65
C THR A 297 -21.09 8.69 15.60
N CYS A 298 -19.81 8.93 15.30
CA CYS A 298 -18.74 7.98 15.55
C CYS A 298 -17.87 8.45 16.73
N PRO A 299 -17.59 7.57 17.72
CA PRO A 299 -16.68 7.86 18.82
C PRO A 299 -15.25 7.44 18.45
N PHE A 300 -14.37 8.42 18.29
CA PHE A 300 -12.95 8.29 18.66
C PHE A 300 -12.75 8.88 20.05
#